data_AF-A0A067NJB8-F1
#
_entry.id   AF-A0A067NJB8-F1
#
_cell.length_a   1.000
_cell.length_b   1.000
_cell.length_c   1.000
_cell.angle_alpha   90.00
_cell.angle_beta   90.00
_cell.angle_gamma   90.00
#
_symmetry.space_group_name_H-M   'P 1'
#
loop_
_entity.id
_entity.type
_entity.pdbx_description
1 polymer ?
#
loop_
_entity_poly.entity_id
_entity_poly.type
_entity_poly.pdbx_seq_one_letter_code
_entity_poly.pdbx_strand_id
1 'polypeptide(L)'
;MNVPSAIAMIRITFTDPIERSGAYAAYAIAGTVGNVAGFVIGGVLTARTSWRWGALHYLVAILVIPMAIAGWFLLPPHKAPPKSERRSIDIPGVLTLTAGLILFVYAISDGAEVGWGSPQVITTLVLSVFVVGAFFGIEQYNFIPLFFYAWSPYWWCLSCELQLVSVFMNLWGDSALIAAVRCIPMGVAGGIASYLSGRFVPRLPPNYILVGSQVLMAVGSVLFALADTRDKYWPYVFPGMIVGMLGLAAGYVACTAVVMGGARKGEEGVVGAVMYTAYQVGSTLGFASEHFCVLLSLRLRGESVAD
;
A
#
# COMPACT_ATOMS: atom_id res chain seq x y z
N MET A 1 4.57 -7.71 12.73
CA MET A 1 5.08 -8.47 11.56
C MET A 1 4.19 -9.69 11.27
N ASN A 2 2.90 -9.51 10.99
CA ASN A 2 1.98 -10.65 10.76
C ASN A 2 1.46 -10.74 9.32
N VAL A 3 1.75 -9.75 8.47
CA VAL A 3 1.13 -9.64 7.15
C VAL A 3 1.59 -10.75 6.18
N PRO A 4 2.90 -10.99 5.96
CA PRO A 4 3.34 -12.08 5.09
C PRO A 4 2.86 -13.45 5.58
N SER A 5 2.92 -13.65 6.90
CA SER A 5 2.46 -14.89 7.54
C SER A 5 0.96 -15.12 7.35
N ALA A 6 0.14 -14.07 7.42
CA ALA A 6 -1.31 -14.18 7.18
C ALA A 6 -1.63 -14.54 5.72
N ILE A 7 -0.96 -13.90 4.75
CA ILE A 7 -1.13 -14.19 3.31
C ILE A 7 -0.69 -15.63 2.99
N ALA A 8 0.41 -16.08 3.59
CA ALA A 8 0.86 -17.46 3.49
C ALA A 8 -0.12 -18.44 4.14
N MET A 9 -0.63 -18.12 5.33
CA MET A 9 -1.66 -18.93 6.01
C MET A 9 -2.92 -19.09 5.16
N ILE A 10 -3.41 -18.01 4.54
CA ILE A 10 -4.55 -18.09 3.61
C ILE A 10 -4.27 -19.07 2.47
N ARG A 11 -3.04 -19.06 1.92
CA ARG A 11 -2.67 -19.97 0.83
C ARG A 11 -2.64 -21.44 1.26
N ILE A 12 -2.11 -21.75 2.44
CA ILE A 12 -2.01 -23.13 2.93
C ILE A 12 -3.36 -23.66 3.45
N THR A 13 -4.23 -22.80 3.98
CA THR A 13 -5.54 -23.18 4.52
C THR A 13 -6.58 -23.37 3.42
N PHE A 14 -6.61 -22.49 2.40
CA PHE A 14 -7.60 -22.54 1.33
C PHE A 14 -7.00 -23.09 0.03
N THR A 15 -7.36 -24.34 -0.29
CA THR A 15 -6.88 -25.05 -1.48
C THR A 15 -7.65 -24.66 -2.74
N ASP A 16 -8.98 -24.47 -2.62
CA ASP A 16 -9.84 -24.03 -3.73
C ASP A 16 -9.47 -22.58 -4.17
N PRO A 17 -9.19 -22.35 -5.46
CA PRO A 17 -8.95 -21.00 -6.00
C PRO A 17 -10.04 -19.96 -5.69
N ILE A 18 -11.31 -20.36 -5.67
CA ILE A 18 -12.44 -19.46 -5.41
C ILE A 18 -12.48 -19.07 -3.93
N GLU A 19 -12.41 -20.04 -3.03
CA GLU A 19 -12.39 -19.79 -1.58
C GLU A 19 -11.16 -18.98 -1.19
N ARG A 20 -9.99 -19.30 -1.76
CA ARG A 20 -8.76 -18.57 -1.50
C ARG A 20 -8.83 -17.11 -1.95
N SER A 21 -9.39 -16.84 -3.13
CA SER A 21 -9.58 -15.46 -3.59
C SER A 21 -10.59 -14.71 -2.70
N GLY A 22 -11.62 -15.39 -2.21
CA GLY A 22 -12.55 -14.86 -1.20
C GLY A 22 -11.84 -14.52 0.11
N ALA A 23 -10.90 -15.35 0.56
CA ALA A 23 -10.10 -15.09 1.75
C ALA A 23 -9.12 -13.92 1.55
N TYR A 24 -8.49 -13.77 0.39
CA TYR A 24 -7.70 -12.58 0.07
C TYR A 24 -8.55 -11.31 0.00
N ALA A 25 -9.78 -11.41 -0.53
CA ALA A 25 -10.73 -10.30 -0.50
C ALA A 25 -11.13 -9.92 0.93
N ALA A 26 -11.42 -10.89 1.80
CA ALA A 26 -11.71 -10.62 3.22
C ALA A 26 -10.52 -9.95 3.92
N TYR A 27 -9.29 -10.38 3.61
CA TYR A 27 -8.07 -9.74 4.08
C TYR A 27 -7.95 -8.28 3.60
N ALA A 28 -8.24 -8.01 2.32
CA ALA A 28 -8.24 -6.65 1.76
C ALA A 28 -9.32 -5.76 2.41
N ILE A 29 -10.53 -6.30 2.67
CA ILE A 29 -11.60 -5.57 3.37
C ILE A 29 -11.13 -5.11 4.75
N ALA A 30 -10.43 -5.95 5.50
CA ALA A 30 -9.89 -5.56 6.80
C ALA A 30 -8.94 -4.35 6.69
N GLY A 31 -8.12 -4.29 5.64
CA GLY A 31 -7.29 -3.12 5.32
C GLY A 31 -8.11 -1.87 5.05
N THR A 32 -9.19 -1.96 4.27
CA THR A 32 -10.06 -0.82 3.96
C THR A 32 -10.82 -0.30 5.18
N VAL A 33 -11.27 -1.20 6.07
CA VAL A 33 -11.89 -0.82 7.34
C VAL A 33 -10.88 -0.10 8.24
N GLY A 34 -9.66 -0.62 8.32
CA GLY A 34 -8.55 0.04 9.00
C GLY A 34 -8.27 1.44 8.45
N ASN A 35 -8.33 1.61 7.13
CA ASN A 35 -8.16 2.90 6.47
C ASN A 35 -9.24 3.91 6.90
N VAL A 36 -10.53 3.57 6.74
CA VAL A 36 -11.64 4.46 7.12
C VAL A 36 -11.60 4.81 8.61
N ALA A 37 -11.42 3.80 9.46
CA ALA A 37 -11.32 4.02 10.90
C ALA A 37 -10.13 4.93 11.23
N GLY A 38 -8.98 4.72 10.57
CA GLY A 38 -7.79 5.55 10.69
C GLY A 38 -8.06 7.01 10.35
N PHE A 39 -8.74 7.30 9.23
CA PHE A 39 -9.11 8.67 8.86
C PHE A 39 -10.06 9.32 9.85
N VAL A 40 -11.10 8.62 10.29
CA VAL A 40 -12.07 9.19 11.23
C VAL A 40 -11.41 9.46 12.58
N ILE A 41 -10.66 8.50 13.13
CA ILE A 41 -9.94 8.65 14.40
C ILE A 41 -8.88 9.74 14.27
N GLY A 42 -8.09 9.74 13.20
CA GLY A 42 -7.06 10.74 12.91
C GLY A 42 -7.66 12.14 12.77
N GLY A 43 -8.74 12.31 12.03
CA GLY A 43 -9.44 13.59 11.86
C GLY A 43 -10.02 14.14 13.16
N VAL A 44 -10.63 13.29 14.00
CA VAL A 44 -11.13 13.67 15.33
C VAL A 44 -9.99 14.07 16.26
N LEU A 45 -8.90 13.29 16.26
CA LEU A 45 -7.73 13.58 17.10
C LEU A 45 -7.08 14.91 16.71
N THR A 46 -6.87 15.14 15.42
CA THR A 46 -6.30 16.38 14.90
C THR A 46 -7.20 17.58 15.21
N ALA A 47 -8.53 17.41 15.15
CA ALA A 47 -9.47 18.49 15.45
C ALA A 47 -9.62 18.82 16.94
N ARG A 48 -9.41 17.86 17.85
CA ARG A 48 -9.70 18.02 19.29
C ARG A 48 -8.47 18.01 20.21
N THR A 49 -7.35 17.50 19.73
CA THR A 49 -6.15 17.31 20.55
C THR A 49 -5.07 18.24 20.05
N SER A 50 -4.75 19.27 20.84
CA SER A 50 -3.57 20.10 20.62
C SER A 50 -2.32 19.21 20.70
N TRP A 51 -1.70 18.88 19.57
CA TRP A 51 -0.36 18.30 19.29
C TRP A 51 0.41 17.52 20.39
N ARG A 52 -0.25 16.90 21.36
CA ARG A 52 0.41 16.11 22.41
C ARG A 52 0.72 14.76 21.81
N TRP A 53 1.94 14.64 21.28
CA TRP A 53 2.55 13.42 20.74
C TRP A 53 2.16 12.14 21.51
N GLY A 54 2.04 12.21 22.85
CA GLY A 54 1.60 11.09 23.68
C GLY A 54 0.19 10.55 23.39
N ALA A 55 -0.80 11.37 23.05
CA ALA A 55 -2.19 10.93 22.86
C ALA A 55 -2.33 9.96 21.67
N LEU A 56 -1.60 10.21 20.58
CA LEU A 56 -1.57 9.35 19.41
C LEU A 56 -0.93 7.99 19.75
N HIS A 57 0.19 8.00 20.48
CA HIS A 57 0.89 6.79 20.91
C HIS A 57 0.07 5.96 21.89
N TYR A 58 -0.65 6.60 22.83
CA TYR A 58 -1.56 5.91 23.73
C TYR A 58 -2.71 5.24 22.97
N LEU A 59 -3.27 5.88 21.94
CA LEU A 59 -4.31 5.28 21.12
C LEU A 59 -3.81 4.07 20.32
N VAL A 60 -2.63 4.19 19.70
CA VAL A 60 -1.99 3.04 19.03
C VAL A 60 -1.79 1.89 20.02
N ALA A 61 -1.31 2.17 21.24
CA ALA A 61 -1.16 1.15 22.27
C ALA A 61 -2.50 0.51 22.68
N ILE A 62 -3.56 1.31 22.85
CA ILE A 62 -4.92 0.83 23.19
C ILE A 62 -5.49 -0.07 22.08
N LEU A 63 -5.14 0.15 20.82
CA LEU A 63 -5.58 -0.71 19.71
C LEU A 63 -4.74 -1.98 19.59
N VAL A 64 -3.42 -1.87 19.72
CA VAL A 64 -2.49 -2.98 19.51
C VAL A 64 -2.54 -4.01 20.64
N ILE A 65 -2.63 -3.57 21.90
CA ILE A 65 -2.57 -4.46 23.07
C ILE A 65 -3.73 -5.47 23.09
N PRO A 66 -5.02 -5.07 22.96
CA PRO A 66 -6.13 -6.00 22.93
C PRO A 66 -6.08 -6.93 21.70
N MET A 67 -5.63 -6.43 20.54
CA MET A 67 -5.44 -7.28 19.36
C MET A 67 -4.37 -8.36 19.60
N ALA A 68 -3.28 -8.03 20.28
CA ALA A 68 -2.24 -9.01 20.63
C ALA A 68 -2.77 -10.06 21.61
N ILE A 69 -3.55 -9.64 22.62
CA ILE A 69 -4.20 -10.55 23.57
C ILE A 69 -5.22 -11.44 22.84
N ALA A 70 -6.07 -10.87 21.99
CA ALA A 70 -7.04 -11.62 21.20
C ALA A 70 -6.35 -12.63 20.28
N GLY A 71 -5.23 -12.25 19.65
CA GLY A 71 -4.41 -13.15 18.84
C GLY A 71 -3.89 -14.35 19.63
N TRP A 72 -3.52 -14.17 20.90
CA TRP A 72 -3.10 -15.27 21.76
C TRP A 72 -4.20 -16.32 21.99
N PHE A 73 -5.46 -15.90 22.08
CA PHE A 73 -6.59 -16.81 22.36
C PHE A 73 -7.30 -17.33 21.10
N LEU A 74 -7.35 -16.54 20.03
CA LEU A 74 -8.11 -16.83 18.82
C LEU A 74 -7.30 -17.57 17.75
N LEU A 75 -5.96 -17.42 17.74
CA LEU A 75 -5.15 -18.11 16.74
C LEU A 75 -5.09 -19.62 17.08
N PRO A 76 -5.50 -20.49 16.15
CA PRO A 76 -5.43 -21.92 16.38
C PRO A 76 -3.97 -22.36 16.59
N PRO A 77 -3.70 -23.34 17.47
CA PRO A 77 -2.36 -23.83 17.71
C PRO A 77 -1.74 -24.36 16.41
N HIS A 78 -0.82 -23.60 15.81
CA HIS A 78 -0.09 -24.05 14.65
C HIS A 78 1.12 -24.88 15.12
N LYS A 79 1.10 -26.19 14.84
CA LYS A 79 2.27 -27.03 15.08
C LYS A 79 3.35 -26.60 14.11
N ALA A 80 4.45 -26.07 14.64
CA ALA A 80 5.59 -25.72 13.80
C ALA A 80 6.02 -26.96 12.99
N PRO A 81 6.32 -26.81 11.69
CA PRO A 81 6.70 -27.94 10.86
C PRO A 81 7.90 -28.68 11.47
N PRO A 82 7.97 -30.01 11.27
CA PRO A 82 9.08 -30.81 11.75
C PRO A 82 10.41 -30.18 11.33
N LYS A 83 11.47 -30.32 12.15
CA LYS A 83 12.79 -29.73 11.85
C LYS A 83 13.32 -30.10 10.45
N SER A 84 12.94 -31.25 9.91
CA SER A 84 13.29 -31.72 8.56
C SER A 84 12.66 -30.92 7.43
N GLU A 85 11.53 -30.24 7.66
CA GLU A 85 10.84 -29.40 6.69
C GLU A 85 11.14 -27.91 6.89
N ARG A 86 11.89 -27.55 7.94
CA ARG A 86 12.33 -26.17 8.18
C ARG A 86 13.45 -25.83 7.22
N ARG A 87 13.17 -24.97 6.25
CA ARG A 87 14.20 -24.40 5.40
C ARG A 87 15.05 -23.40 6.19
N SER A 88 16.35 -23.35 5.87
CA SER A 88 17.25 -22.32 6.39
C SER A 88 16.80 -20.95 5.88
N ILE A 89 16.89 -19.93 6.75
CA ILE A 89 16.69 -18.53 6.34
C ILE A 89 17.79 -18.17 5.36
N ASP A 90 17.41 -17.61 4.22
CA ASP A 90 18.36 -17.05 3.26
C ASP A 90 18.86 -15.69 3.75
N ILE A 91 19.87 -15.72 4.63
CA ILE A 91 20.45 -14.51 5.22
C ILE A 91 21.06 -13.59 4.14
N PRO A 92 21.85 -14.10 3.17
CA PRO A 92 22.38 -13.27 2.09
C PRO A 92 21.30 -12.55 1.28
N GLY A 93 20.25 -13.24 0.83
CA GLY A 93 19.18 -12.59 0.06
C GLY A 93 18.39 -11.58 0.88
N VAL A 94 18.09 -11.89 2.15
CA VAL A 94 17.42 -10.94 3.07
C VAL A 94 18.25 -9.67 3.27
N LEU A 95 19.56 -9.81 3.52
CA LEU A 95 20.44 -8.65 3.68
C LEU A 95 20.56 -7.85 2.39
N THR A 96 20.69 -8.51 1.25
CA THR A 96 20.81 -7.86 -0.06
C THR A 96 19.55 -7.08 -0.41
N LEU A 97 18.37 -7.70 -0.29
CA LEU A 97 17.10 -7.04 -0.56
C LEU A 97 16.87 -5.87 0.40
N THR A 98 17.11 -6.08 1.71
CA THR A 98 16.93 -5.03 2.72
C THR A 98 17.85 -3.84 2.46
N ALA A 99 19.13 -4.09 2.18
CA ALA A 99 20.10 -3.03 1.86
C ALA A 99 19.72 -2.28 0.59
N GLY A 100 19.34 -3.00 -0.49
CA GLY A 100 18.93 -2.38 -1.75
C GLY A 100 17.71 -1.47 -1.60
N LEU A 101 16.73 -1.89 -0.81
CA LEU A 101 15.51 -1.10 -0.56
C LEU A 101 15.76 0.11 0.33
N ILE A 102 16.60 -0.03 1.36
CA ILE A 102 17.00 1.11 2.20
C ILE A 102 17.69 2.16 1.33
N LEU A 103 18.62 1.75 0.46
CA LEU A 103 19.31 2.65 -0.46
C LEU A 103 18.35 3.31 -1.45
N PHE A 104 17.38 2.55 -1.97
CA PHE A 104 16.38 3.06 -2.91
C PHE A 104 15.48 4.12 -2.26
N VAL A 105 14.93 3.81 -1.09
CA VAL A 105 14.10 4.74 -0.31
C VAL A 105 14.91 5.98 0.08
N TYR A 106 16.15 5.79 0.53
CA TYR A 106 17.05 6.90 0.87
C TYR A 106 17.28 7.82 -0.34
N ALA A 107 17.58 7.27 -1.52
CA ALA A 107 17.81 8.06 -2.72
C ALA A 107 16.58 8.86 -3.16
N ILE A 108 15.37 8.29 -3.03
CA ILE A 108 14.12 8.99 -3.36
C ILE A 108 13.82 10.12 -2.38
N SER A 109 13.98 9.86 -1.08
CA SER A 109 13.73 10.86 -0.04
C SER A 109 14.72 12.02 -0.14
N ASP A 110 16.01 11.73 -0.23
CA ASP A 110 17.08 12.73 -0.30
C ASP A 110 17.07 13.49 -1.65
N GLY A 111 16.63 12.82 -2.73
CA GLY A 111 16.42 13.44 -4.04
C GLY A 111 15.40 14.57 -4.02
N ALA A 112 14.41 14.52 -3.14
CA ALA A 112 13.42 15.58 -2.97
C ALA A 112 13.97 16.82 -2.25
N GLU A 113 14.95 16.65 -1.35
CA GLU A 113 15.53 17.74 -0.54
C GLU A 113 16.76 18.36 -1.22
N VAL A 114 17.76 17.54 -1.55
CA VAL A 114 19.07 17.97 -2.08
C VAL A 114 19.04 18.16 -3.60
N GLY A 115 18.06 17.55 -4.27
CA GLY A 115 17.82 17.65 -5.70
C GLY A 115 18.40 16.49 -6.51
N TRP A 116 17.64 16.08 -7.53
CA TRP A 116 17.92 14.92 -8.38
C TRP A 116 19.24 14.96 -9.17
N GLY A 117 19.85 16.14 -9.31
CA GLY A 117 21.15 16.32 -9.97
C GLY A 117 22.35 16.07 -9.05
N SER A 118 22.14 15.84 -7.75
CA SER A 118 23.24 15.60 -6.81
C SER A 118 23.96 14.27 -7.13
N PRO A 119 25.31 14.26 -7.20
CA PRO A 119 26.07 13.03 -7.37
C PRO A 119 25.77 11.98 -6.30
N GLN A 120 25.42 12.40 -5.08
CA GLN A 120 25.06 11.49 -3.99
C GLN A 120 23.78 10.72 -4.32
N VAL A 121 22.71 11.42 -4.70
CA VAL A 121 21.40 10.86 -5.07
C VAL A 121 21.53 9.92 -6.26
N ILE A 122 22.26 10.32 -7.31
CA ILE A 122 22.48 9.50 -8.50
C ILE A 122 23.26 8.22 -8.11
N THR A 123 24.29 8.34 -7.28
CA THR A 123 25.10 7.19 -6.86
C THR A 123 24.31 6.20 -6.02
N THR A 124 23.55 6.66 -5.03
CA THR A 124 22.70 5.79 -4.20
C THR A 124 21.56 5.17 -5.01
N LEU A 125 20.98 5.91 -5.95
CA LEU A 125 19.96 5.37 -6.85
C LEU A 125 20.51 4.26 -7.74
N VAL A 126 21.63 4.50 -8.43
CA VAL A 126 22.29 3.50 -9.28
C VAL A 126 22.68 2.28 -8.45
N LEU A 127 23.29 2.49 -7.28
CA LEU A 127 23.67 1.40 -6.37
C LEU A 127 22.46 0.57 -5.93
N SER A 128 21.34 1.22 -5.60
CA SER A 128 20.11 0.52 -5.21
C SER A 128 19.56 -0.36 -6.32
N VAL A 129 19.55 0.13 -7.57
CA VAL A 129 19.11 -0.64 -8.74
C VAL A 129 19.99 -1.86 -8.96
N PHE A 130 21.31 -1.71 -8.81
CA PHE A 130 22.24 -2.85 -8.90
C PHE A 130 22.04 -3.87 -7.79
N VAL A 131 21.86 -3.44 -6.54
CA VAL A 131 21.68 -4.35 -5.40
C VAL A 131 20.33 -5.09 -5.48
N VAL A 132 19.26 -4.39 -5.86
CA VAL A 132 17.94 -5.01 -6.09
C VAL A 132 17.98 -5.94 -7.30
N GLY A 133 18.65 -5.53 -8.40
CA GLY A 133 18.84 -6.37 -9.58
C GLY A 133 19.65 -7.64 -9.28
N ALA A 134 20.69 -7.53 -8.46
CA ALA A 134 21.47 -8.67 -7.99
C ALA A 134 20.62 -9.63 -7.18
N PHE A 135 19.74 -9.14 -6.29
CA PHE A 135 18.79 -10.00 -5.57
C PHE A 135 17.90 -10.80 -6.54
N PHE A 136 17.29 -10.15 -7.55
CA PHE A 136 16.46 -10.86 -8.53
C PHE A 136 17.26 -11.85 -9.39
N GLY A 137 18.52 -11.54 -9.71
CA GLY A 137 19.40 -12.44 -10.44
C GLY A 137 19.84 -13.67 -9.63
N ILE A 138 20.09 -13.48 -8.33
CA ILE A 138 20.48 -14.56 -7.39
C ILE A 138 19.29 -15.48 -7.12
N GLU A 139 18.12 -14.89 -6.84
CA GLU A 139 16.96 -15.62 -6.34
C GLU A 139 16.12 -16.27 -7.47
N GLN A 140 16.45 -15.98 -8.74
CA GLN A 140 15.81 -16.52 -9.96
C GLN A 140 14.28 -16.44 -9.97
N TYR A 141 13.70 -15.46 -9.26
CA TYR A 141 12.26 -15.26 -9.24
C TYR A 141 11.80 -14.55 -10.51
N ASN A 142 11.05 -15.25 -11.36
CA ASN A 142 10.40 -14.69 -12.56
C ASN A 142 9.23 -13.72 -12.25
N PHE A 143 9.09 -13.25 -11.01
CA PHE A 143 8.00 -12.36 -10.57
C PHE A 143 8.30 -10.88 -10.78
N ILE A 144 9.41 -10.52 -11.43
CA ILE A 144 9.82 -9.11 -11.65
C ILE A 144 8.66 -8.23 -12.18
N PRO A 145 7.89 -8.62 -13.21
CA PRO A 145 6.78 -7.79 -13.70
C PRO A 145 5.68 -7.59 -12.64
N LEU A 146 5.41 -8.63 -11.85
CA LEU A 146 4.38 -8.58 -10.80
C LEU A 146 4.86 -7.80 -9.57
N PHE A 147 6.16 -7.79 -9.29
CA PHE A 147 6.77 -6.98 -8.25
C PHE A 147 6.60 -5.48 -8.56
N PHE A 148 6.95 -5.05 -9.78
CA PHE A 148 6.72 -3.67 -10.19
C PHE A 148 5.23 -3.31 -10.30
N TYR A 149 4.41 -4.26 -10.75
CA TYR A 149 2.96 -4.09 -10.72
C TYR A 149 2.48 -3.85 -9.28
N ALA A 150 2.95 -4.62 -8.30
CA ALA A 150 2.53 -4.51 -6.90
C ALA A 150 2.86 -3.13 -6.31
N TRP A 151 3.87 -2.43 -6.82
CA TRP A 151 4.18 -1.07 -6.37
C TRP A 151 3.05 -0.09 -6.72
N SER A 152 2.42 -0.24 -7.89
CA SER A 152 1.54 0.81 -8.41
C SER A 152 0.19 0.95 -7.68
N PRO A 153 -0.50 -0.12 -7.21
CA PRO A 153 -1.70 0.01 -6.37
C PRO A 153 -1.47 0.83 -5.10
N TYR A 154 -0.39 0.53 -4.37
CA TYR A 154 -0.09 1.22 -3.11
C TYR A 154 0.46 2.62 -3.34
N TRP A 155 1.27 2.81 -4.38
CA TRP A 155 1.70 4.14 -4.81
C TRP A 155 0.50 5.02 -5.12
N TRP A 156 -0.38 4.58 -6.02
CA TRP A 156 -1.58 5.32 -6.39
C TRP A 156 -2.48 5.63 -5.19
N CYS A 157 -2.72 4.65 -4.32
CA CYS A 157 -3.56 4.81 -3.14
C CYS A 157 -3.07 5.94 -2.26
N LEU A 158 -1.81 5.85 -1.85
CA LEU A 158 -1.23 6.79 -0.89
C LEU A 158 -1.03 8.17 -1.52
N SER A 159 -0.60 8.23 -2.79
CA SER A 159 -0.49 9.50 -3.52
C SER A 159 -1.84 10.21 -3.60
N CYS A 160 -2.88 9.52 -4.10
CA CYS A 160 -4.19 10.15 -4.30
C CYS A 160 -4.81 10.56 -2.96
N GLU A 161 -4.68 9.73 -1.93
CA GLU A 161 -5.28 9.98 -0.63
C GLU A 161 -4.62 11.16 0.09
N LEU A 162 -3.29 11.23 0.12
CA LEU A 162 -2.57 12.37 0.69
C LEU A 162 -2.87 13.66 -0.08
N GLN A 163 -2.87 13.60 -1.41
CA GLN A 163 -3.15 14.74 -2.26
C GLN A 163 -4.59 15.26 -2.08
N LEU A 164 -5.57 14.37 -1.96
CA LEU A 164 -6.97 14.75 -1.68
C LEU A 164 -7.10 15.42 -0.31
N VAL A 165 -6.46 14.88 0.73
CA VAL A 165 -6.44 15.50 2.06
C VAL A 165 -5.80 16.88 2.01
N SER A 166 -4.66 17.01 1.32
CA SER A 166 -3.96 18.27 1.11
C SER A 166 -4.84 19.29 0.37
N VAL A 167 -5.54 18.89 -0.70
CA VAL A 167 -6.49 19.75 -1.41
C VAL A 167 -7.64 20.17 -0.50
N PHE A 168 -8.26 19.25 0.24
CA PHE A 168 -9.40 19.58 1.10
C PHE A 168 -9.02 20.54 2.22
N MET A 169 -7.85 20.36 2.83
CA MET A 169 -7.40 21.20 3.95
C MET A 169 -6.78 22.51 3.48
N ASN A 170 -5.82 22.45 2.55
CA ASN A 170 -5.02 23.61 2.15
C ASN A 170 -5.71 24.46 1.08
N LEU A 171 -6.40 23.84 0.12
CA LEU A 171 -7.05 24.58 -0.97
C LEU A 171 -8.50 24.95 -0.63
N TRP A 172 -9.27 24.02 -0.05
CA TRP A 172 -10.69 24.27 0.27
C TRP A 172 -10.90 24.81 1.69
N GLY A 173 -9.86 24.87 2.52
CA GLY A 173 -9.92 25.40 3.88
C GLY A 173 -10.76 24.57 4.84
N ASP A 174 -11.01 23.29 4.51
CA ASP A 174 -11.82 22.43 5.37
C ASP A 174 -11.01 21.94 6.57
N SER A 175 -11.70 21.72 7.69
CA SER A 175 -11.06 21.14 8.87
C SER A 175 -10.61 19.69 8.60
N ALA A 176 -9.61 19.22 9.34
CA ALA A 176 -9.11 17.84 9.24
C ALA A 176 -10.23 16.79 9.40
N LEU A 177 -11.25 17.08 10.23
CA LEU A 177 -12.41 16.21 10.40
C LEU A 177 -13.26 16.13 9.12
N ILE A 178 -13.52 17.27 8.47
CA ILE A 178 -14.31 17.31 7.24
C ILE A 178 -13.54 16.63 6.10
N ALA A 179 -12.23 16.87 5.99
CA ALA A 179 -11.37 16.20 5.01
C ALA A 179 -11.42 14.67 5.18
N ALA A 180 -11.28 14.18 6.43
CA ALA A 180 -11.41 12.76 6.74
C ALA A 180 -12.78 12.19 6.35
N VAL A 181 -13.87 12.91 6.62
CA VAL A 181 -15.23 12.50 6.22
C VAL A 181 -15.37 12.40 4.71
N ARG A 182 -14.76 13.32 3.94
CA ARG A 182 -14.77 13.27 2.47
C ARG A 182 -13.94 12.13 1.88
N CYS A 183 -12.99 11.55 2.64
CA CYS A 183 -12.24 10.37 2.20
C CYS A 183 -12.94 9.03 2.53
N ILE A 184 -13.99 9.02 3.36
CA ILE A 184 -14.76 7.81 3.69
C ILE A 184 -15.23 7.04 2.44
N PRO A 185 -15.74 7.68 1.36
CA PRO A 185 -16.14 6.97 0.16
C PRO A 185 -15.04 6.09 -0.45
N MET A 186 -13.76 6.46 -0.34
CA MET A 186 -12.65 5.62 -0.82
C MET A 186 -12.64 4.29 -0.09
N GLY A 187 -12.68 4.30 1.24
CA GLY A 187 -12.61 3.05 1.99
C GLY A 187 -13.89 2.20 1.90
N VAL A 188 -15.07 2.82 1.81
CA VAL A 188 -16.33 2.11 1.53
C VAL A 188 -16.29 1.45 0.15
N ALA A 189 -15.89 2.21 -0.87
CA ALA A 189 -15.72 1.70 -2.22
C ALA A 189 -14.68 0.58 -2.27
N GLY A 190 -13.56 0.73 -1.56
CA GLY A 190 -12.52 -0.29 -1.42
C GLY A 190 -13.04 -1.58 -0.81
N GLY A 191 -13.85 -1.50 0.24
CA GLY A 191 -14.44 -2.67 0.89
C GLY A 191 -15.41 -3.43 -0.04
N ILE A 192 -16.32 -2.70 -0.70
CA ILE A 192 -17.24 -3.27 -1.69
C ILE A 192 -16.45 -3.86 -2.87
N ALA A 193 -15.48 -3.12 -3.39
CA ALA A 193 -14.64 -3.54 -4.49
C ALA A 193 -13.83 -4.80 -4.16
N SER A 194 -13.31 -4.90 -2.94
CA SER A 194 -12.56 -6.07 -2.47
C SER A 194 -13.47 -7.30 -2.44
N TYR A 195 -14.69 -7.16 -1.91
CA TYR A 195 -15.69 -8.24 -1.92
C TYR A 195 -16.02 -8.70 -3.34
N LEU A 196 -16.30 -7.75 -4.26
CA LEU A 196 -16.57 -8.06 -5.66
C LEU A 196 -15.38 -8.74 -6.33
N SER A 197 -14.16 -8.26 -6.06
CA SER A 197 -12.92 -8.82 -6.60
C SER A 197 -12.74 -10.28 -6.17
N GLY A 198 -13.03 -10.62 -4.91
CA GLY A 198 -13.01 -12.01 -4.44
C GLY A 198 -13.89 -12.96 -5.26
N ARG A 199 -15.00 -12.45 -5.82
CA ARG A 199 -15.94 -13.21 -6.65
C ARG A 199 -15.53 -13.24 -8.12
N PHE A 200 -15.06 -12.13 -8.69
CA PHE A 200 -14.80 -12.04 -10.13
C PHE A 200 -13.38 -12.44 -10.54
N VAL A 201 -12.39 -12.21 -9.67
CA VAL A 201 -10.98 -12.50 -9.96
C VAL A 201 -10.73 -13.97 -10.34
N PRO A 202 -11.32 -14.98 -9.67
CA PRO A 202 -11.12 -16.38 -10.03
C PRO A 202 -11.70 -16.77 -11.41
N ARG A 203 -12.64 -15.98 -11.94
CA ARG A 203 -13.41 -16.32 -13.15
C ARG A 203 -12.83 -15.71 -14.42
N LEU A 204 -11.89 -14.79 -14.30
CA LEU A 204 -11.34 -14.03 -15.42
C LEU A 204 -9.85 -14.31 -15.57
N PRO A 205 -9.32 -14.25 -16.80
CA PRO A 205 -7.90 -14.34 -17.06
C PRO A 205 -7.13 -13.21 -16.34
N PRO A 206 -6.06 -13.52 -15.57
CA PRO A 206 -5.37 -12.53 -14.74
C PRO A 206 -4.86 -11.32 -15.49
N ASN A 207 -4.35 -11.49 -16.71
CA ASN A 207 -3.77 -10.43 -17.53
C ASN A 207 -4.77 -9.28 -17.78
N TYR A 208 -6.04 -9.62 -18.03
CA TYR A 208 -7.09 -8.64 -18.29
C TYR A 208 -7.49 -7.88 -17.02
N ILE A 209 -7.48 -8.56 -15.86
CA ILE A 209 -7.77 -7.92 -14.58
C ILE A 209 -6.64 -6.97 -14.19
N LEU A 210 -5.39 -7.39 -14.35
CA LEU A 210 -4.22 -6.58 -14.01
C LEU A 210 -4.15 -5.32 -14.89
N VAL A 211 -4.39 -5.43 -16.19
CA VAL A 211 -4.44 -4.26 -17.08
C VAL A 211 -5.67 -3.41 -16.80
N GLY A 212 -6.85 -4.02 -16.66
CA GLY A 212 -8.11 -3.32 -16.40
C GLY A 212 -8.09 -2.52 -15.09
N SER A 213 -7.47 -3.06 -14.04
CA SER A 213 -7.29 -2.35 -12.77
C SER A 213 -6.42 -1.10 -12.91
N GLN A 214 -5.32 -1.16 -13.65
CA GLN A 214 -4.48 0.03 -13.92
C GLN A 214 -5.24 1.09 -14.71
N VAL A 215 -6.05 0.67 -15.69
CA VAL A 215 -6.91 1.60 -16.45
C VAL A 215 -7.93 2.26 -15.52
N LEU A 216 -8.59 1.50 -14.65
CA LEU A 216 -9.55 2.06 -13.68
C LEU A 216 -8.88 3.05 -12.72
N MET A 217 -7.70 2.73 -12.21
CA MET A 217 -6.92 3.64 -11.36
C MET A 217 -6.52 4.91 -12.12
N ALA A 218 -6.08 4.80 -13.38
CA ALA A 218 -5.76 5.93 -14.23
C ALA A 218 -6.98 6.82 -14.48
N VAL A 219 -8.16 6.23 -14.75
CA VAL A 219 -9.42 6.97 -14.88
C VAL A 219 -9.76 7.69 -13.58
N GLY A 220 -9.58 7.04 -12.42
CA GLY A 220 -9.75 7.68 -11.11
C GLY A 220 -8.84 8.91 -10.93
N SER A 221 -7.56 8.79 -11.29
CA SER A 221 -6.60 9.91 -11.26
C SER A 221 -6.99 11.04 -12.21
N VAL A 222 -7.44 10.73 -13.44
CA VAL A 222 -7.91 11.75 -14.39
C VAL A 222 -9.13 12.47 -13.86
N LEU A 223 -10.08 11.75 -13.23
CA LEU A 223 -11.23 12.38 -12.60
C LEU A 223 -10.81 13.32 -11.46
N PHE A 224 -9.85 12.94 -10.63
CA PHE A 224 -9.30 13.85 -9.62
C PHE A 224 -8.64 15.09 -10.22
N ALA A 225 -7.90 14.93 -11.33
CA ALA A 225 -7.25 16.05 -12.02
C ALA A 225 -8.25 17.07 -12.60
N LEU A 226 -9.48 16.64 -12.91
CA LEU A 226 -10.55 17.52 -13.43
C LEU A 226 -11.32 18.25 -12.33
N ALA A 227 -11.07 17.93 -11.05
CA ALA A 227 -11.72 18.53 -9.91
C ALA A 227 -10.94 19.75 -9.37
N ASP A 228 -11.08 20.89 -10.04
CA ASP A 228 -10.46 22.16 -9.65
C ASP A 228 -11.21 22.90 -8.52
N THR A 229 -12.53 22.75 -8.42
CA THR A 229 -13.38 23.47 -7.45
C THR A 229 -14.18 22.54 -6.54
N ARG A 230 -14.62 23.08 -5.40
CA ARG A 230 -15.44 22.37 -4.41
C ARG A 230 -16.74 21.80 -4.99
N ASP A 231 -17.32 22.49 -5.98
CA ASP A 231 -18.57 22.08 -6.64
C ASP A 231 -18.39 20.82 -7.50
N LYS A 232 -17.15 20.56 -7.94
CA LYS A 232 -16.76 19.39 -8.73
C LYS A 232 -16.52 18.14 -7.88
N TYR A 233 -16.72 18.20 -6.56
CA TYR A 233 -16.61 17.04 -5.68
C TYR A 233 -17.53 15.89 -6.10
N TRP A 234 -18.84 16.14 -6.24
CA TRP A 234 -19.82 15.11 -6.59
C TRP A 234 -19.67 14.55 -8.02
N PRO A 235 -19.41 15.37 -9.05
CA PRO A 235 -19.28 14.84 -10.40
C PRO A 235 -17.93 14.19 -10.71
N TYR A 236 -16.84 14.58 -10.02
CA TYR A 236 -15.49 14.10 -10.37
C TYR A 236 -14.79 13.37 -9.22
N VAL A 237 -14.69 13.99 -8.04
CA VAL A 237 -13.96 13.40 -6.90
C VAL A 237 -14.64 12.12 -6.42
N PHE A 238 -15.94 12.18 -6.14
CA PHE A 238 -16.66 11.02 -5.61
C PHE A 238 -16.67 9.81 -6.57
N PRO A 239 -16.97 9.97 -7.87
CA PRO A 239 -16.83 8.88 -8.84
C PRO A 239 -15.37 8.42 -9.00
N GLY A 240 -14.40 9.34 -8.97
CA GLY A 240 -12.98 9.03 -9.03
C GLY A 240 -12.52 8.11 -7.89
N MET A 241 -13.00 8.37 -6.67
CA MET A 241 -12.75 7.52 -5.50
C MET A 241 -13.30 6.11 -5.71
N ILE A 242 -14.51 5.98 -6.26
CA ILE A 242 -15.14 4.68 -6.48
C ILE A 242 -14.41 3.90 -7.58
N VAL A 243 -14.20 4.51 -8.74
CA VAL A 243 -13.57 3.88 -9.90
C VAL A 243 -12.12 3.49 -9.60
N GLY A 244 -11.37 4.39 -8.97
CA GLY A 244 -10.00 4.13 -8.58
C GLY A 244 -9.86 3.00 -7.55
N MET A 245 -10.72 2.98 -6.52
CA MET A 245 -10.70 1.92 -5.51
C MET A 245 -11.20 0.57 -6.05
N LEU A 246 -12.08 0.56 -7.05
CA LEU A 246 -12.42 -0.64 -7.81
C LEU A 246 -11.19 -1.22 -8.52
N GLY A 247 -10.43 -0.37 -9.19
CA GLY A 247 -9.17 -0.76 -9.82
C GLY A 247 -8.16 -1.29 -8.81
N LEU A 248 -7.91 -0.56 -7.73
CA LEU A 248 -6.97 -0.93 -6.68
C LEU A 248 -7.30 -2.30 -6.07
N ALA A 249 -8.56 -2.52 -5.67
CA ALA A 249 -8.94 -3.76 -5.00
C ALA A 249 -8.82 -4.98 -5.94
N ALA A 250 -9.24 -4.82 -7.20
CA ALA A 250 -9.13 -5.88 -8.21
C ALA A 250 -7.67 -6.20 -8.50
N GLY A 251 -6.82 -5.18 -8.67
CA GLY A 251 -5.39 -5.32 -8.92
C GLY A 251 -4.66 -5.97 -7.76
N TYR A 252 -4.96 -5.55 -6.52
CA TYR A 252 -4.38 -6.13 -5.30
C TYR A 252 -4.72 -7.62 -5.14
N VAL A 253 -6.01 -7.97 -5.26
CA VAL A 253 -6.46 -9.37 -5.10
C VAL A 253 -5.91 -10.24 -6.22
N ALA A 254 -5.94 -9.79 -7.48
CA ALA A 254 -5.43 -10.54 -8.62
C ALA A 254 -3.91 -10.73 -8.55
N CYS A 255 -3.15 -9.67 -8.27
CA CYS A 255 -1.69 -9.76 -8.16
C CYS A 255 -1.27 -10.70 -7.03
N THR A 256 -1.90 -10.57 -5.85
CA THR A 256 -1.66 -11.46 -4.72
C THR A 256 -1.99 -12.92 -5.07
N ALA A 257 -3.12 -13.16 -5.74
CA ALA A 257 -3.52 -14.52 -6.14
C ALA A 257 -2.56 -15.15 -7.16
N VAL A 258 -2.06 -14.38 -8.14
CA VAL A 258 -1.11 -14.86 -9.16
C VAL A 258 0.25 -15.16 -8.54
N VAL A 259 0.78 -14.25 -7.72
CA VAL A 259 2.12 -14.39 -7.13
C VAL A 259 2.13 -15.54 -6.11
N MET A 260 1.13 -15.61 -5.23
CA MET A 260 0.97 -16.74 -4.32
C MET A 260 0.58 -18.04 -5.04
N GLY A 261 0.05 -17.94 -6.27
CA GLY A 261 -0.24 -19.05 -7.16
C GLY A 261 1.00 -19.79 -7.64
N GLY A 262 2.07 -19.05 -7.93
CA GLY A 262 3.35 -19.58 -8.40
C GLY A 262 4.35 -19.94 -7.30
N ALA A 263 4.05 -19.64 -6.04
CA ALA A 263 4.91 -19.99 -4.91
C ALA A 263 5.03 -21.52 -4.74
N ARG A 264 6.25 -22.02 -4.55
CA ARG A 264 6.48 -23.43 -4.21
C ARG A 264 6.02 -23.70 -2.77
N LYS A 265 5.66 -24.95 -2.47
CA LYS A 265 5.29 -25.38 -1.11
C LYS A 265 6.46 -25.10 -0.15
N GLY A 266 6.19 -24.37 0.92
CA GLY A 266 7.18 -23.95 1.91
C GLY A 266 7.85 -22.59 1.63
N GLU A 267 7.65 -22.01 0.44
CA GLU A 267 8.17 -20.68 0.06
C GLU A 267 7.09 -19.59 0.15
N GLU A 268 5.84 -19.93 0.50
CA GLU A 268 4.71 -18.99 0.51
C GLU A 268 4.96 -17.78 1.42
N GLY A 269 5.60 -18.00 2.57
CA GLY A 269 5.96 -16.92 3.50
C GLY A 269 7.00 -15.96 2.93
N VAL A 270 7.98 -16.48 2.19
CA VAL A 270 9.05 -15.68 1.56
C VAL A 270 8.47 -14.91 0.38
N VAL A 271 7.70 -15.57 -0.49
CA VAL A 271 7.03 -14.93 -1.64
C VAL A 271 6.05 -13.85 -1.16
N GLY A 272 5.27 -14.13 -0.12
CA GLY A 272 4.40 -13.15 0.51
C GLY A 272 5.16 -11.97 1.12
N ALA A 273 6.34 -12.21 1.69
CA ALA A 273 7.20 -11.15 2.22
C ALA A 273 7.77 -10.26 1.11
N VAL A 274 8.30 -10.86 0.04
CA VAL A 274 8.79 -10.11 -1.14
C VAL A 274 7.67 -9.27 -1.75
N MET A 275 6.47 -9.81 -1.86
CA MET A 275 5.29 -9.08 -2.32
C MET A 275 4.90 -7.94 -1.41
N TYR A 276 4.88 -8.17 -0.10
CA TYR A 276 4.54 -7.12 0.85
C TYR A 276 5.57 -6.00 0.85
N THR A 277 6.84 -6.35 0.71
CA THR A 277 7.93 -5.40 0.51
C THR A 277 7.69 -4.54 -0.74
N ALA A 278 7.22 -5.15 -1.84
CA ALA A 278 6.82 -4.42 -3.04
C ALA A 278 5.73 -3.37 -2.75
N TYR A 279 4.67 -3.76 -2.01
CA TYR A 279 3.62 -2.83 -1.59
C TYR A 279 4.15 -1.68 -0.72
N GLN A 280 5.13 -1.93 0.14
CA GLN A 280 5.74 -0.89 0.97
C GLN A 280 6.56 0.09 0.14
N VAL A 281 7.32 -0.39 -0.84
CA VAL A 281 8.04 0.50 -1.78
C VAL A 281 7.07 1.42 -2.51
N GLY A 282 5.94 0.87 -3.00
CA GLY A 282 4.86 1.65 -3.58
C GLY A 282 4.35 2.74 -2.64
N SER A 283 4.07 2.38 -1.38
CA SER A 283 3.62 3.34 -0.35
C SER A 283 4.63 4.48 -0.15
N THR A 284 5.92 4.16 -0.07
CA THR A 284 7.00 5.15 0.10
C THR A 284 7.09 6.10 -1.10
N LEU A 285 6.97 5.58 -2.32
CA LEU A 285 6.87 6.41 -3.54
C LEU A 285 5.67 7.35 -3.47
N GLY A 286 4.55 6.88 -2.89
CA GLY A 286 3.38 7.71 -2.63
C GLY A 286 3.67 8.92 -1.77
N PHE A 287 4.29 8.70 -0.60
CA PHE A 287 4.70 9.79 0.29
C PHE A 287 5.67 10.77 -0.38
N ALA A 288 6.67 10.26 -1.09
CA ALA A 288 7.65 11.09 -1.77
C ALA A 288 7.03 11.96 -2.88
N SER A 289 6.07 11.41 -3.64
CA SER A 289 5.37 12.13 -4.70
C SER A 289 4.56 13.31 -4.16
N GLU A 290 3.90 13.16 -3.01
CA GLU A 290 3.16 14.26 -2.38
C GLU A 290 4.13 15.36 -1.91
N HIS A 291 5.21 14.98 -1.23
CA HIS A 291 6.21 15.94 -0.77
C HIS A 291 6.78 16.78 -1.94
N PHE A 292 7.08 16.13 -3.06
CA PHE A 292 7.53 16.80 -4.27
C PHE A 292 6.45 17.77 -4.83
N CYS A 293 5.19 17.34 -4.90
CA CYS A 293 4.08 18.18 -5.36
C CYS A 293 3.91 19.43 -4.47
N VAL A 294 3.99 19.26 -3.15
CA VAL A 294 3.90 20.37 -2.20
C VAL A 294 5.06 21.34 -2.39
N LEU A 295 6.31 20.85 -2.45
CA LEU A 295 7.49 21.68 -2.69
C LEU A 295 7.40 22.44 -4.02
N LEU A 296 6.95 21.78 -5.08
CA LEU A 296 6.76 22.42 -6.38
C LEU A 296 5.69 23.51 -6.31
N SER A 297 4.58 23.25 -5.60
CA SER A 297 3.51 24.23 -5.43
C SER A 297 3.96 25.47 -4.64
N LEU A 298 4.79 25.30 -3.60
CA LEU A 298 5.39 26.39 -2.83
C LEU A 298 6.37 27.19 -3.67
N ARG A 299 7.25 26.50 -4.43
CA ARG A 299 8.19 27.15 -5.38
C ARG A 299 7.46 27.96 -6.44
N LEU A 300 6.37 27.45 -6.99
CA LEU A 300 5.54 28.17 -7.97
C LEU A 300 4.82 29.38 -7.36
N ARG A 301 4.49 29.32 -6.07
CA ARG A 301 3.88 30.44 -5.31
C ARG A 301 4.90 31.45 -4.78
N GLY A 302 6.20 31.17 -4.89
CA GLY A 302 7.27 32.02 -4.36
C GLY A 302 7.38 31.99 -2.83
N GLU A 303 6.76 31.02 -2.16
CA GLU A 303 6.80 30.85 -0.71
C GLU A 303 7.96 29.89 -0.35
N SER A 304 8.84 30.30 0.56
CA SER A 304 9.86 29.41 1.12
C SER A 304 9.20 28.45 2.10
N VAL A 305 9.65 27.20 2.12
CA VAL A 305 9.41 26.30 3.26
C VAL A 305 10.02 27.02 4.47
N ALA A 306 9.17 27.50 5.38
CA ALA A 306 9.64 28.07 6.63
C ALA A 306 10.03 26.90 7.55
N ASP A 307 11.27 26.96 8.05
CA ASP A 307 11.91 26.00 8.96
C ASP A 307 11.09 25.72 10.24
#